data_AF-V7DCY0-F1
#
_entry.id   AF-V7DCY0-F1
#
_cell.length_a   1.000
_cell.length_b   1.000
_cell.length_c   1.000
_cell.angle_alpha   90.00
_cell.angle_beta   90.00
_cell.angle_gamma   90.00
#
_symmetry.space_group_name_H-M   'P 1'
#
loop_
_entity.id
_entity.type
_entity.pdbx_description
1 polymer ?
#
loop_
_entity_poly.entity_id
_entity_poly.type
_entity_poly.pdbx_seq_one_letter_code
_entity_poly.pdbx_strand_id
1 'polypeptide(L)'
;MNTAKESSMTSFVSPRSTVTPQQLLSEQVRRILAAPVYDLAIETPLQAAPALSASLGNQVLLKREDLQPTFSFKIRGAYTRLSRLSTVQRERGVITASAGNHAQGVALAASHLGMKATIVMPTTTPSLKVEGVRSRGGHVVLHGESFPHALAHALKLADSEGATFVPPFDDPDVIAGQGTVAMEILRQRPGALDAIFVPVGGGGLIAGIAAYVKYLRPEVKVIGVEPEDSNCLQAAMAAGERVILPQVGTFADGVAVAQIGAHCFELCRHFVDEVVTVSSDELCAAIKDIYDDTRSITEPSGALAVAGIKKYVARDGVQGQTLVAIDSGANVNFDRLRHVAERAELGEQREAIIAVTIPEQPGSFRAFCQALGKRQITEFNYRYYPGKEARLFVGVQTHPLHDPREQLLASLREQGYSVLDLTDNELAKLHVRHTVGGHAAPGADERVLRFEFPERPGALLGFLERLGKRWNISLFHYRNHGAAEARVFAALEVPGDELAGLPLALDEMGYRYWDETDNPAYKLFLG
;
A
#
# COMPACT_ATOMS: atom_id res chain seq x y z
N MET A 1 -22.53 -67.28 28.26
CA MET A 1 -21.27 -67.73 28.89
C MET A 1 -20.13 -67.18 28.05
N ASN A 2 -19.31 -66.20 28.41
CA ASN A 2 -19.08 -65.32 29.57
C ASN A 2 -18.50 -64.02 28.94
N THR A 3 -19.11 -62.84 29.05
CA THR A 3 -18.86 -61.79 30.07
C THR A 3 -17.37 -61.58 30.39
N ALA A 4 -16.74 -60.56 29.80
CA ALA A 4 -16.62 -59.19 30.32
C ALA A 4 -15.48 -59.01 31.35
N LYS A 5 -14.47 -58.22 30.97
CA LYS A 5 -13.60 -57.44 31.87
C LYS A 5 -13.12 -56.20 31.11
N GLU A 6 -13.99 -55.19 31.07
CA GLU A 6 -13.57 -53.80 30.91
C GLU A 6 -12.76 -53.41 32.15
N SER A 7 -11.53 -52.96 31.95
CA SER A 7 -10.75 -52.27 32.98
C SER A 7 -10.76 -50.78 32.63
N SER A 8 -11.50 -50.02 33.42
CA SER A 8 -11.61 -48.57 33.34
C SER A 8 -10.26 -47.90 33.59
N MET A 9 -9.66 -47.33 32.56
CA MET A 9 -8.76 -46.18 32.72
C MET A 9 -9.59 -44.92 32.50
N THR A 10 -10.31 -44.52 33.54
CA THR A 10 -10.85 -43.16 33.66
C THR A 10 -9.66 -42.21 33.79
N SER A 11 -9.24 -41.64 32.66
CA SER A 11 -8.35 -40.49 32.65
C SER A 11 -9.06 -39.34 33.38
N PHE A 12 -8.54 -38.95 34.53
CA PHE A 12 -8.88 -37.70 35.19
C PHE A 12 -8.39 -36.55 34.30
N VAL A 13 -9.20 -36.14 33.33
CA VAL A 13 -9.06 -34.84 32.71
C VAL A 13 -9.50 -33.84 33.77
N SER A 14 -8.53 -33.24 34.47
CA SER A 14 -8.79 -32.04 35.26
C SER A 14 -9.50 -31.02 34.36
N PRO A 15 -10.61 -30.41 34.80
CA PRO A 15 -11.23 -29.34 34.03
C PRO A 15 -10.18 -28.23 33.88
N ARG A 16 -9.76 -27.93 32.64
CA ARG A 16 -9.05 -26.68 32.36
C ARG A 16 -9.95 -25.58 32.91
N SER A 17 -9.51 -24.91 33.96
CA SER A 17 -10.19 -23.72 34.49
C SER A 17 -10.39 -22.77 33.32
N THR A 18 -11.62 -22.60 32.86
CA THR A 18 -11.94 -21.70 31.75
C THR A 18 -11.65 -20.29 32.22
N VAL A 19 -10.56 -19.70 31.73
CA VAL A 19 -10.21 -18.31 32.02
C VAL A 19 -11.33 -17.43 31.47
N THR A 20 -11.98 -16.66 32.34
CA THR A 20 -13.06 -15.76 31.93
C THR A 20 -12.52 -14.60 31.09
N PRO A 21 -13.33 -13.98 30.19
CA PRO A 21 -12.90 -12.79 29.46
C PRO A 21 -12.35 -11.68 30.37
N GLN A 22 -12.99 -11.43 31.53
CA GLN A 22 -12.53 -10.42 32.47
C GLN A 22 -11.15 -10.74 33.09
N GLN A 23 -10.86 -12.02 33.33
CA GLN A 23 -9.55 -12.46 33.80
C GLN A 23 -8.48 -12.28 32.71
N LEU A 24 -8.81 -12.59 31.44
CA LEU A 24 -7.91 -12.34 30.30
C LEU A 24 -7.54 -10.85 30.22
N LEU A 25 -8.52 -9.94 30.27
CA LEU A 25 -8.26 -8.50 30.27
C LEU A 25 -7.37 -8.09 31.44
N SER A 26 -7.73 -8.50 32.65
CA SER A 26 -7.01 -8.10 33.88
C SER A 26 -5.57 -8.62 33.91
N GLU A 27 -5.31 -9.80 33.33
CA GLU A 27 -3.94 -10.31 33.17
C GLU A 27 -3.17 -9.47 32.15
N GLN A 28 -3.75 -9.25 30.97
CA GLN A 28 -3.08 -8.52 29.90
C GLN A 28 -2.80 -7.06 30.28
N VAL A 29 -3.75 -6.35 30.90
CA VAL A 29 -3.52 -4.98 31.38
C VAL A 29 -2.38 -4.90 32.39
N ARG A 30 -2.29 -5.86 33.32
CA ARG A 30 -1.15 -5.93 34.26
C ARG A 30 0.18 -6.12 33.52
N ARG A 31 0.21 -6.98 32.49
CA ARG A 31 1.41 -7.18 31.67
C ARG A 31 1.80 -5.93 30.87
N ILE A 32 0.81 -5.20 30.34
CA ILE A 32 0.98 -3.96 29.57
C ILE A 32 1.56 -2.86 30.45
N LEU A 33 0.97 -2.62 31.64
CA LEU A 33 1.45 -1.61 32.58
C LEU A 33 2.87 -1.92 33.10
N ALA A 34 3.26 -3.20 33.13
CA ALA A 34 4.59 -3.66 33.52
C ALA A 34 5.55 -3.86 32.34
N ALA A 35 5.21 -3.40 31.13
CA ALA A 35 6.07 -3.53 29.96
C ALA A 35 7.11 -2.39 29.91
N PRO A 36 8.44 -2.69 29.93
CA PRO A 36 9.48 -1.66 30.02
C PRO A 36 9.79 -1.01 28.66
N VAL A 37 8.78 -0.73 27.83
CA VAL A 37 8.99 -0.36 26.43
C VAL A 37 9.81 0.91 26.24
N TYR A 38 9.76 1.86 27.19
CA TYR A 38 10.35 3.20 27.06
C TYR A 38 11.86 3.26 27.27
N ASP A 39 12.50 2.14 27.62
CA ASP A 39 13.96 2.05 27.60
C ASP A 39 14.51 2.10 26.17
N LEU A 40 13.66 1.81 25.17
CA LEU A 40 14.05 1.76 23.76
C LEU A 40 13.03 2.38 22.79
N ALA A 41 11.74 2.20 23.04
CA ALA A 41 10.67 2.85 22.28
C ALA A 41 10.43 4.28 22.78
N ILE A 42 9.86 5.12 21.93
CA ILE A 42 9.36 6.44 22.32
C ILE A 42 7.84 6.41 22.50
N GLU A 43 7.33 7.34 23.31
CA GLU A 43 5.93 7.71 23.21
C GLU A 43 5.71 8.49 21.92
N THR A 44 4.92 7.94 21.02
CA THR A 44 4.71 8.54 19.70
C THR A 44 3.58 9.58 19.74
N PRO A 45 3.62 10.60 18.87
CA PRO A 45 2.54 11.57 18.76
C PRO A 45 1.18 10.93 18.40
N LEU A 46 0.12 11.47 18.98
CA LEU A 46 -1.25 11.34 18.48
C LEU A 46 -1.60 12.63 17.72
N GLN A 47 -1.32 12.63 16.43
CA GLN A 47 -1.34 13.83 15.59
C GLN A 47 -2.71 14.01 14.90
N ALA A 48 -3.22 15.23 14.82
CA ALA A 48 -4.43 15.49 14.04
C ALA A 48 -4.16 15.43 12.53
N ALA A 49 -5.12 14.88 11.77
CA ALA A 49 -5.13 14.84 10.30
C ALA A 49 -6.20 15.83 9.78
N PRO A 50 -5.91 17.13 9.67
CA PRO A 50 -6.93 18.16 9.42
C PRO A 50 -7.64 18.04 8.07
N ALA A 51 -6.93 17.72 6.99
CA ALA A 51 -7.53 17.56 5.67
C ALA A 51 -8.45 16.34 5.62
N LEU A 52 -7.98 15.20 6.15
CA LEU A 52 -8.80 13.99 6.26
C LEU A 52 -10.00 14.21 7.19
N SER A 53 -9.82 14.93 8.30
CA SER A 53 -10.89 15.27 9.23
C SER A 53 -11.99 16.10 8.56
N ALA A 54 -11.59 17.15 7.82
CA ALA A 54 -12.51 18.00 7.09
C ALA A 54 -13.25 17.23 5.99
N SER A 55 -12.53 16.39 5.22
CA SER A 55 -13.09 15.58 4.14
C SER A 55 -14.14 14.58 4.65
N LEU A 56 -13.89 13.96 5.80
CA LEU A 56 -14.78 12.93 6.36
C LEU A 56 -15.86 13.48 7.30
N GLY A 57 -15.84 14.78 7.64
CA GLY A 57 -16.77 15.34 8.64
C GLY A 57 -16.60 14.73 10.04
N ASN A 58 -15.41 14.25 10.38
CA ASN A 58 -15.06 13.58 11.63
C ASN A 58 -13.69 14.07 12.14
N GLN A 59 -13.38 13.94 13.42
CA GLN A 59 -12.04 14.20 13.93
C GLN A 59 -11.16 12.96 13.76
N VAL A 60 -10.20 13.01 12.84
CA VAL A 60 -9.24 11.92 12.61
C VAL A 60 -7.90 12.23 13.26
N LEU A 61 -7.40 11.28 14.04
CA LEU A 61 -6.12 11.31 14.72
C LEU A 61 -5.24 10.15 14.26
N LEU A 62 -3.96 10.41 14.02
CA LEU A 62 -2.97 9.42 13.61
C LEU A 62 -2.04 9.12 14.78
N LYS A 63 -1.99 7.87 15.21
CA LYS A 63 -0.99 7.39 16.17
C LYS A 63 0.28 7.01 15.40
N ARG A 64 1.30 7.86 15.51
CA ARG A 64 2.50 7.88 14.64
C ARG A 64 3.57 6.85 15.04
N GLU A 65 3.23 5.56 15.00
CA GLU A 65 4.17 4.47 15.31
C GLU A 65 5.28 4.30 14.26
N ASP A 66 5.12 4.91 13.09
CA ASP A 66 6.15 5.10 12.07
C ASP A 66 7.34 5.94 12.54
N LEU A 67 7.19 6.75 13.60
CA LEU A 67 8.27 7.57 14.18
C LEU A 67 9.15 6.83 15.19
N GLN A 68 8.90 5.55 15.46
CA GLN A 68 9.77 4.73 16.30
C GLN A 68 11.19 4.62 15.70
N PRO A 69 12.24 4.31 16.49
CA PRO A 69 13.62 4.16 15.99
C PRO A 69 13.80 3.09 14.89
N THR A 70 12.87 2.14 14.80
CA THR A 70 12.83 1.10 13.75
C THR A 70 11.72 1.34 12.72
N PHE A 71 11.19 2.55 12.69
CA PHE A 71 10.11 3.00 11.79
C PHE A 71 8.84 2.14 11.84
N SER A 72 8.55 1.52 13.00
CA SER A 72 7.34 0.75 13.26
C SER A 72 7.18 0.39 14.74
N PHE A 73 5.96 0.03 15.14
CA PHE A 73 5.62 -0.37 16.51
C PHE A 73 6.32 -1.65 17.01
N LYS A 74 6.89 -2.47 16.12
CA LYS A 74 7.39 -3.83 16.44
C LYS A 74 8.46 -3.85 17.53
N ILE A 75 9.17 -2.74 17.72
CA ILE A 75 10.17 -2.55 18.77
C ILE A 75 9.60 -2.76 20.17
N ARG A 76 8.33 -2.41 20.40
CA ARG A 76 7.70 -2.47 21.74
C ARG A 76 7.59 -3.91 22.25
N GLY A 77 6.92 -4.77 21.49
CA GLY A 77 6.78 -6.18 21.86
C GLY A 77 8.08 -6.98 21.77
N ALA A 78 8.95 -6.68 20.80
CA ALA A 78 10.28 -7.29 20.73
C ALA A 78 11.08 -6.99 22.01
N TYR A 79 11.17 -5.71 22.40
CA TYR A 79 11.87 -5.32 23.62
C TYR A 79 11.23 -5.92 24.89
N THR A 80 9.90 -5.90 24.98
CA THR A 80 9.19 -6.46 26.13
C THR A 80 9.48 -7.95 26.30
N ARG A 81 9.45 -8.72 25.21
CA ARG A 81 9.77 -10.15 25.25
C ARG A 81 11.22 -10.40 25.66
N LEU A 82 12.14 -9.67 25.04
CA LEU A 82 13.59 -9.81 25.28
C LEU A 82 14.00 -9.42 26.71
N SER A 83 13.42 -8.34 27.25
CA SER A 83 13.68 -7.87 28.62
C SER A 83 13.25 -8.90 29.68
N ARG A 84 12.28 -9.77 29.36
CA ARG A 84 11.76 -10.81 30.26
C ARG A 84 12.50 -12.14 30.17
N LEU A 85 13.52 -12.26 29.31
CA LEU A 85 14.34 -13.47 29.23
C LEU A 85 15.21 -13.62 30.48
N SER A 86 15.32 -14.85 30.97
CA SER A 86 16.23 -15.22 32.06
C SER A 86 17.70 -15.06 31.63
N THR A 87 18.62 -14.92 32.60
CA THR A 87 20.06 -14.82 32.32
C THR A 87 20.57 -15.93 31.41
N VAL A 88 20.15 -17.18 31.65
CA VAL A 88 20.53 -18.35 30.83
C VAL A 88 20.03 -18.21 29.39
N GLN A 89 18.80 -17.71 29.18
CA GLN A 89 18.28 -17.47 27.84
C GLN A 89 19.01 -16.33 27.14
N ARG A 90 19.34 -15.26 27.86
CA ARG A 90 20.10 -14.12 27.31
C ARG A 90 21.49 -14.52 26.85
N GLU A 91 22.20 -15.33 27.63
CA GLU A 91 23.53 -15.85 27.31
C GLU A 91 23.53 -16.75 26.05
N ARG A 92 22.47 -17.55 25.86
CA ARG A 92 22.29 -18.38 24.66
C ARG A 92 21.88 -17.57 23.42
N GLY A 93 21.40 -16.35 23.61
CA GLY A 93 20.96 -15.46 22.54
C GLY A 93 19.55 -15.77 22.04
N VAL A 94 19.13 -14.96 21.08
CA VAL A 94 17.78 -15.00 20.50
C VAL A 94 17.83 -15.22 19.01
N ILE A 95 16.76 -15.80 18.48
CA ILE A 95 16.62 -16.06 17.05
C ILE A 95 15.21 -15.75 16.56
N THR A 96 15.08 -15.24 15.35
CA THR A 96 13.78 -15.09 14.68
C THR A 96 13.93 -15.24 13.17
N ALA A 97 12.81 -15.47 12.48
CA ALA A 97 12.75 -15.39 11.03
C ALA A 97 11.90 -14.19 10.63
N SER A 98 12.49 -13.23 9.94
CA SER A 98 11.80 -12.06 9.39
C SER A 98 12.75 -11.27 8.48
N ALA A 99 12.23 -10.73 7.39
CA ALA A 99 12.95 -9.80 6.52
C ALA A 99 12.35 -8.37 6.58
N GLY A 100 11.71 -7.99 7.69
CA GLY A 100 10.97 -6.73 7.79
C GLY A 100 10.99 -6.10 9.18
N ASN A 101 9.91 -5.44 9.55
CA ASN A 101 9.78 -4.63 10.78
C ASN A 101 10.12 -5.40 12.07
N HIS A 102 9.71 -6.68 12.15
CA HIS A 102 10.05 -7.53 13.30
C HIS A 102 11.55 -7.78 13.43
N ALA A 103 12.23 -8.04 12.32
CA ALA A 103 13.67 -8.27 12.29
C ALA A 103 14.44 -7.06 12.84
N GLN A 104 14.06 -5.85 12.43
CA GLN A 104 14.67 -4.61 12.91
C GLN A 104 14.41 -4.38 14.40
N GLY A 105 13.18 -4.65 14.86
CA GLY A 105 12.80 -4.56 16.27
C GLY A 105 13.60 -5.52 17.16
N VAL A 106 13.74 -6.78 16.75
CA VAL A 106 14.53 -7.79 17.51
C VAL A 106 16.01 -7.45 17.50
N ALA A 107 16.57 -7.06 16.36
CA ALA A 107 17.98 -6.69 16.24
C ALA A 107 18.35 -5.54 17.19
N LEU A 108 17.59 -4.44 17.13
CA LEU A 108 17.85 -3.27 17.96
C LEU A 108 17.64 -3.57 19.46
N ALA A 109 16.57 -4.30 19.81
CA ALA A 109 16.31 -4.69 21.20
C ALA A 109 17.39 -5.61 21.78
N ALA A 110 17.86 -6.59 21.00
CA ALA A 110 18.93 -7.47 21.43
C ALA A 110 20.26 -6.72 21.59
N SER A 111 20.59 -5.84 20.64
CA SER A 111 21.79 -5.00 20.71
C SER A 111 21.78 -4.13 21.96
N HIS A 112 20.67 -3.46 22.27
CA HIS A 112 20.51 -2.64 23.47
C HIS A 112 20.69 -3.44 24.77
N LEU A 113 20.22 -4.69 24.79
CA LEU A 113 20.31 -5.57 25.97
C LEU A 113 21.60 -6.39 26.03
N GLY A 114 22.55 -6.18 25.11
CA GLY A 114 23.81 -6.92 25.06
C GLY A 114 23.65 -8.41 24.69
N MET A 115 22.59 -8.75 23.96
CA MET A 115 22.30 -10.12 23.51
C MET A 115 22.72 -10.35 22.06
N LYS A 116 23.09 -11.59 21.74
CA LYS A 116 23.24 -12.04 20.35
C LYS A 116 21.86 -12.24 19.74
N ALA A 117 21.60 -11.64 18.57
CA ALA A 117 20.39 -11.87 17.79
C ALA A 117 20.73 -12.44 16.41
N THR A 118 20.27 -13.66 16.17
CA THR A 118 20.32 -14.31 14.86
C THR A 118 19.01 -14.06 14.12
N ILE A 119 19.09 -13.45 12.94
CA ILE A 119 17.93 -13.11 12.12
C ILE A 119 18.00 -13.91 10.82
N VAL A 120 17.11 -14.88 10.67
CA VAL A 120 17.04 -15.71 9.48
C VAL A 120 16.15 -15.05 8.44
N MET A 121 16.67 -14.88 7.23
CA MET A 121 15.95 -14.29 6.10
C MET A 121 16.09 -15.18 4.86
N PRO A 122 15.14 -15.15 3.92
CA PRO A 122 15.31 -15.80 2.62
C PRO A 122 16.55 -15.28 1.89
N THR A 123 17.20 -16.12 1.07
CA THR A 123 18.34 -15.74 0.23
C THR A 123 17.98 -14.67 -0.81
N THR A 124 16.71 -14.57 -1.15
CA THR A 124 16.12 -13.59 -2.08
C THR A 124 15.83 -12.22 -1.43
N THR A 125 16.16 -12.05 -0.14
CA THR A 125 15.89 -10.80 0.58
C THR A 125 16.70 -9.64 0.00
N PRO A 126 16.07 -8.49 -0.34
CA PRO A 126 16.79 -7.32 -0.82
C PRO A 126 17.89 -6.85 0.14
N SER A 127 19.03 -6.43 -0.41
CA SER A 127 20.21 -6.00 0.36
C SER A 127 19.90 -4.91 1.38
N LEU A 128 19.00 -3.97 1.05
CA LEU A 128 18.56 -2.91 1.96
C LEU A 128 17.95 -3.45 3.27
N LYS A 129 17.14 -4.52 3.18
CA LYS A 129 16.51 -5.15 4.35
C LYS A 129 17.54 -5.91 5.21
N VAL A 130 18.51 -6.55 4.56
CA VAL A 130 19.65 -7.20 5.22
C VAL A 130 20.51 -6.18 5.97
N GLU A 131 20.86 -5.07 5.30
CA GLU A 131 21.70 -4.02 5.88
C GLU A 131 20.98 -3.27 7.01
N GLY A 132 19.66 -3.09 6.89
CA GLY A 132 18.85 -2.53 7.97
C GLY A 132 18.92 -3.34 9.28
N VAL A 133 19.09 -4.66 9.20
CA VAL A 133 19.29 -5.50 10.39
C VAL A 133 20.73 -5.49 10.88
N ARG A 134 21.71 -5.54 9.96
CA ARG A 134 23.14 -5.50 10.32
C ARG A 134 23.52 -4.20 11.01
N SER A 135 23.08 -3.06 10.48
CA SER A 135 23.28 -1.73 11.07
C SER A 135 22.68 -1.57 12.47
N ARG A 136 21.74 -2.46 12.86
CA ARG A 136 21.11 -2.50 14.18
C ARG A 136 21.70 -3.60 15.10
N GLY A 137 22.83 -4.19 14.73
CA GLY A 137 23.54 -5.18 15.53
C GLY A 137 23.03 -6.62 15.40
N GLY A 138 22.13 -6.91 14.45
CA GLY A 138 21.65 -8.26 14.18
C GLY A 138 22.60 -9.07 13.31
N HIS A 139 22.80 -10.35 13.65
CA HIS A 139 23.50 -11.32 12.82
C HIS A 139 22.55 -11.94 11.80
N VAL A 140 22.71 -11.60 10.51
CA VAL A 140 21.82 -12.11 9.45
C VAL A 140 22.31 -13.44 8.90
N VAL A 141 21.41 -14.42 8.88
CA VAL A 141 21.59 -15.73 8.21
C VAL A 141 20.64 -15.80 7.02
N LEU A 142 21.19 -15.88 5.81
CA LEU A 142 20.41 -16.03 4.59
C LEU A 142 20.18 -17.53 4.31
N HIS A 143 18.94 -18.00 4.41
CA HIS A 143 18.60 -19.40 4.20
C HIS A 143 17.21 -19.58 3.61
N GLY A 144 17.13 -20.43 2.57
CA GLY A 144 15.89 -20.80 1.91
C GLY A 144 15.40 -19.75 0.90
N GLU A 145 14.59 -20.19 -0.05
CA GLU A 145 14.09 -19.34 -1.14
C GLU A 145 12.88 -18.48 -0.75
N SER A 146 12.24 -18.80 0.38
CA SER A 146 10.98 -18.19 0.82
C SER A 146 10.92 -18.07 2.35
N PHE A 147 9.98 -17.27 2.85
CA PHE A 147 9.78 -17.09 4.30
C PHE A 147 9.51 -18.41 5.05
N PRO A 148 8.65 -19.34 4.56
CA PRO A 148 8.47 -20.64 5.21
C PRO A 148 9.77 -21.43 5.36
N HIS A 149 10.65 -21.42 4.36
CA HIS A 149 11.95 -22.10 4.43
C HIS A 149 12.88 -21.43 5.46
N ALA A 150 12.90 -20.10 5.51
CA ALA A 150 13.67 -19.35 6.50
C ALA A 150 13.14 -19.60 7.94
N LEU A 151 11.83 -19.63 8.13
CA LEU A 151 11.19 -19.92 9.42
C LEU A 151 11.50 -21.34 9.91
N ALA A 152 11.35 -22.35 9.06
CA ALA A 152 11.67 -23.73 9.41
C ALA A 152 13.15 -23.87 9.83
N HIS A 153 14.05 -23.19 9.12
CA HIS A 153 15.46 -23.16 9.48
C HIS A 153 15.72 -22.44 10.80
N ALA A 154 15.09 -21.28 11.04
CA ALA A 154 15.22 -20.55 12.30
C ALA A 154 14.75 -21.38 13.50
N LEU A 155 13.64 -22.10 13.37
CA LEU A 155 13.14 -22.98 14.43
C LEU A 155 14.10 -24.14 14.72
N LYS A 156 14.64 -24.77 13.65
CA LYS A 156 15.65 -25.83 13.80
C LYS A 156 16.93 -25.32 14.45
N LEU A 157 17.39 -24.13 14.06
CA LEU A 157 18.59 -23.50 14.59
C LEU A 157 18.40 -23.11 16.07
N ALA A 158 17.22 -22.56 16.40
CA ALA A 158 16.82 -22.27 17.79
C ALA A 158 16.95 -23.50 18.69
N ASP A 159 16.42 -24.64 18.23
CA ASP A 159 16.46 -25.91 18.97
C ASP A 159 17.90 -26.42 19.12
N SER A 160 18.68 -26.41 18.03
CA SER A 160 20.07 -26.91 18.06
C SER A 160 21.04 -26.07 18.89
N GLU A 161 20.86 -24.74 18.91
CA GLU A 161 21.73 -23.81 19.65
C GLU A 161 21.20 -23.52 21.07
N GLY A 162 19.98 -23.96 21.38
CA GLY A 162 19.27 -23.60 22.60
C GLY A 162 18.91 -22.11 22.68
N ALA A 163 18.93 -21.40 21.56
CA ALA A 163 18.57 -19.99 21.46
C ALA A 163 17.05 -19.81 21.58
N THR A 164 16.62 -18.67 22.13
CA THR A 164 15.19 -18.41 22.30
C THR A 164 14.58 -17.86 21.01
N PHE A 165 13.61 -18.57 20.44
CA PHE A 165 12.85 -18.05 19.31
C PHE A 165 11.96 -16.87 19.76
N VAL A 166 11.98 -15.77 18.99
CA VAL A 166 11.22 -14.55 19.29
C VAL A 166 10.06 -14.41 18.30
N PRO A 167 8.80 -14.66 18.74
CA PRO A 167 7.64 -14.59 17.87
C PRO A 167 7.35 -13.16 17.39
N PRO A 168 6.86 -12.98 16.15
CA PRO A 168 6.49 -11.66 15.62
C PRO A 168 5.18 -11.08 16.17
N PHE A 169 4.36 -11.90 16.83
CA PHE A 169 3.07 -11.50 17.38
C PHE A 169 2.51 -12.46 18.45
N ASP A 170 2.61 -13.78 18.27
CA ASP A 170 1.86 -14.76 19.06
C ASP A 170 2.54 -15.13 20.39
N ASP A 171 2.72 -14.14 21.26
CA ASP A 171 3.34 -14.29 22.57
C ASP A 171 2.73 -13.25 23.55
N PRO A 172 2.37 -13.64 24.79
CA PRO A 172 1.76 -12.71 25.75
C PRO A 172 2.61 -11.48 26.09
N ASP A 173 3.94 -11.59 26.12
CA ASP A 173 4.83 -10.45 26.37
C ASP A 173 4.92 -9.54 25.13
N VAL A 174 4.91 -10.13 23.94
CA VAL A 174 4.85 -9.37 22.68
C VAL A 174 3.55 -8.58 22.62
N ILE A 175 2.40 -9.21 22.85
CA ILE A 175 1.07 -8.58 22.90
C ILE A 175 1.04 -7.44 23.93
N ALA A 176 1.59 -7.68 25.13
CA ALA A 176 1.66 -6.68 26.18
C ALA A 176 2.50 -5.46 25.79
N GLY A 177 3.65 -5.67 25.15
CA GLY A 177 4.45 -4.57 24.61
C GLY A 177 3.66 -3.76 23.59
N GLN A 178 2.90 -4.41 22.70
CA GLN A 178 2.11 -3.67 21.70
C GLN A 178 0.94 -2.91 22.34
N GLY A 179 0.33 -3.45 23.40
CA GLY A 179 -0.75 -2.81 24.13
C GLY A 179 -0.36 -1.46 24.77
N THR A 180 0.92 -1.17 24.93
CA THR A 180 1.40 0.15 25.39
C THR A 180 1.00 1.29 24.44
N VAL A 181 0.75 0.99 23.16
CA VAL A 181 0.20 1.95 22.20
C VAL A 181 -1.18 2.46 22.66
N ALA A 182 -2.04 1.58 23.16
CA ALA A 182 -3.35 1.97 23.68
C ALA A 182 -3.26 2.78 24.97
N MET A 183 -2.30 2.45 25.84
CA MET A 183 -2.02 3.25 27.03
C MET A 183 -1.69 4.70 26.67
N GLU A 184 -0.86 4.90 25.65
CA GLU A 184 -0.54 6.22 25.16
C GLU A 184 -1.76 6.91 24.54
N ILE A 185 -2.53 6.23 23.68
CA ILE A 185 -3.73 6.80 23.06
C ILE A 185 -4.71 7.31 24.12
N LEU A 186 -5.03 6.49 25.13
CA LEU A 186 -5.99 6.88 26.16
C LEU A 186 -5.47 8.03 27.05
N ARG A 187 -4.16 8.10 27.28
CA ARG A 187 -3.54 9.24 27.97
C ARG A 187 -3.53 10.51 27.12
N GLN A 188 -3.23 10.40 25.83
CA GLN A 188 -3.15 11.52 24.89
C GLN A 188 -4.54 12.03 24.49
N ARG A 189 -5.58 11.17 24.58
CA ARG A 189 -6.98 11.51 24.31
C ARG A 189 -7.91 11.09 25.47
N PRO A 190 -7.94 11.87 26.57
CA PRO A 190 -8.85 11.59 27.69
C PRO A 190 -10.32 11.91 27.39
N GLY A 191 -10.60 12.72 26.36
CA GLY A 191 -11.95 13.13 25.97
C GLY A 191 -12.69 12.11 25.10
N ALA A 192 -13.61 12.61 24.27
CA ALA A 192 -14.38 11.79 23.34
C ALA A 192 -13.45 10.98 22.41
N LEU A 193 -13.72 9.68 22.29
CA LEU A 193 -13.03 8.72 21.45
C LEU A 193 -14.07 7.66 21.09
N ASP A 194 -14.36 7.50 19.80
CA ASP A 194 -15.44 6.62 19.34
C ASP A 194 -14.89 5.29 18.83
N ALA A 195 -13.79 5.33 18.08
CA ALA A 195 -13.18 4.13 17.52
C ALA A 195 -11.67 4.25 17.32
N ILE A 196 -10.97 3.12 17.45
CA ILE A 196 -9.56 2.93 17.11
C ILE A 196 -9.46 1.86 16.02
N PHE A 197 -8.89 2.23 14.88
CA PHE A 197 -8.66 1.38 13.73
C PHE A 197 -7.24 0.85 13.76
N VAL A 198 -7.09 -0.47 13.77
CA VAL A 198 -5.82 -1.15 13.98
C VAL A 198 -5.52 -2.08 12.81
N PRO A 199 -4.35 -1.96 12.17
CA PRO A 199 -3.95 -2.89 11.13
C PRO A 199 -3.73 -4.29 11.70
N VAL A 200 -4.21 -5.30 11.00
CA VAL A 200 -4.15 -6.69 11.45
C VAL A 200 -3.36 -7.53 10.47
N GLY A 201 -2.25 -8.09 10.94
CA GLY A 201 -1.60 -9.27 10.36
C GLY A 201 -1.81 -10.45 11.32
N GLY A 202 -0.76 -10.86 12.03
CA GLY A 202 -0.88 -11.93 13.05
C GLY A 202 -1.62 -11.55 14.34
N GLY A 203 -2.15 -10.33 14.46
CA GLY A 203 -3.06 -9.92 15.54
C GLY A 203 -2.43 -9.34 16.81
N GLY A 204 -1.10 -9.33 16.96
CA GLY A 204 -0.46 -8.93 18.23
C GLY A 204 -0.74 -7.48 18.65
N LEU A 205 -0.80 -6.55 17.68
CA LEU A 205 -1.09 -5.14 17.94
C LEU A 205 -2.54 -4.94 18.38
N ILE A 206 -3.50 -5.42 17.58
CA ILE A 206 -4.93 -5.27 17.88
C ILE A 206 -5.33 -6.01 19.16
N ALA A 207 -4.75 -7.18 19.43
CA ALA A 207 -5.02 -7.91 20.67
C ALA A 207 -4.58 -7.12 21.91
N GLY A 208 -3.40 -6.49 21.87
CA GLY A 208 -2.90 -5.65 22.96
C GLY A 208 -3.73 -4.37 23.14
N ILE A 209 -4.08 -3.72 22.02
CA ILE A 209 -4.92 -2.52 22.04
C ILE A 209 -6.32 -2.83 22.57
N ALA A 210 -6.98 -3.87 22.03
CA ALA A 210 -8.31 -4.30 22.44
C ALA A 210 -8.34 -4.64 23.94
N ALA A 211 -7.37 -5.40 24.44
CA ALA A 211 -7.32 -5.75 25.85
C ALA A 211 -7.23 -4.52 26.77
N TYR A 212 -6.39 -3.54 26.43
CA TYR A 212 -6.24 -2.34 27.26
C TYR A 212 -7.46 -1.42 27.17
N VAL A 213 -7.95 -1.19 25.95
CA VAL A 213 -9.09 -0.30 25.69
C VAL A 213 -10.36 -0.86 26.31
N LYS A 214 -10.68 -2.14 26.10
CA LYS A 214 -11.90 -2.75 26.64
C LYS A 214 -11.91 -2.86 28.15
N TYR A 215 -10.74 -2.89 28.79
CA TYR A 215 -10.66 -2.87 30.25
C TYR A 215 -10.98 -1.49 30.86
N LEU A 216 -10.56 -0.40 30.21
CA LEU A 216 -10.70 0.96 30.75
C LEU A 216 -11.88 1.74 30.19
N ARG A 217 -12.14 1.56 28.90
CA ARG A 217 -13.14 2.28 28.10
C ARG A 217 -13.86 1.31 27.16
N PRO A 218 -14.67 0.38 27.70
CA PRO A 218 -15.36 -0.66 26.91
C PRO A 218 -16.27 -0.10 25.81
N GLU A 219 -16.72 1.14 25.94
CA GLU A 219 -17.54 1.86 24.96
C GLU A 219 -16.79 2.24 23.68
N VAL A 220 -15.46 2.36 23.73
CA VAL A 220 -14.64 2.67 22.55
C VAL A 220 -14.56 1.45 21.65
N LYS A 221 -14.89 1.61 20.37
CA LYS A 221 -14.76 0.52 19.39
C LYS A 221 -13.31 0.28 19.04
N VAL A 222 -12.90 -0.98 18.96
CA VAL A 222 -11.61 -1.42 18.41
C VAL A 222 -11.89 -2.21 17.15
N ILE A 223 -11.53 -1.62 16.01
CA ILE A 223 -11.86 -2.14 14.68
C ILE A 223 -10.58 -2.62 14.02
N GLY A 224 -10.54 -3.90 13.64
CA GLY A 224 -9.46 -4.44 12.84
C GLY A 224 -9.58 -4.01 11.39
N VAL A 225 -8.44 -3.75 10.75
CA VAL A 225 -8.39 -3.49 9.31
C VAL A 225 -7.41 -4.46 8.66
N GLU A 226 -7.87 -5.15 7.61
CA GLU A 226 -7.09 -6.15 6.86
C GLU A 226 -7.14 -5.85 5.35
N PRO A 227 -6.12 -6.23 4.56
CA PRO A 227 -6.28 -6.28 3.11
C PRO A 227 -7.28 -7.38 2.72
N GLU A 228 -8.02 -7.18 1.63
CA GLU A 228 -8.94 -8.19 1.08
C GLU A 228 -8.24 -9.53 0.75
N ASP A 229 -6.98 -9.47 0.36
CA ASP A 229 -6.16 -10.63 0.00
C ASP A 229 -5.42 -11.28 1.19
N SER A 230 -5.57 -10.73 2.40
CA SER A 230 -4.84 -11.15 3.61
C SER A 230 -5.69 -10.99 4.89
N ASN A 231 -6.95 -11.39 4.85
CA ASN A 231 -7.98 -11.15 5.89
C ASN A 231 -8.13 -12.28 6.92
N CYS A 232 -7.03 -12.66 7.58
CA CYS A 232 -6.99 -13.85 8.44
C CYS A 232 -7.84 -13.74 9.71
N LEU A 233 -7.98 -12.54 10.30
CA LEU A 233 -8.81 -12.31 11.47
C LEU A 233 -10.29 -12.31 11.08
N GLN A 234 -10.68 -11.64 9.99
CA GLN A 234 -12.06 -11.66 9.52
C GLN A 234 -12.52 -13.11 9.26
N ALA A 235 -11.68 -13.89 8.57
CA ALA A 235 -11.99 -15.29 8.28
C ALA A 235 -12.10 -16.14 9.57
N ALA A 236 -11.21 -15.90 10.55
CA ALA A 236 -11.27 -16.60 11.84
C ALA A 236 -12.49 -16.21 12.68
N MET A 237 -12.86 -14.93 12.70
CA MET A 237 -14.05 -14.42 13.39
C MET A 237 -15.33 -15.03 12.79
N ALA A 238 -15.42 -15.10 11.46
CA ALA A 238 -16.55 -15.70 10.76
C ALA A 238 -16.68 -17.22 11.02
N ALA A 239 -15.56 -17.93 11.12
CA ALA A 239 -15.54 -19.37 11.42
C ALA A 239 -15.72 -19.68 12.92
N GLY A 240 -15.50 -18.70 13.82
CA GLY A 240 -15.45 -18.93 15.26
C GLY A 240 -14.18 -19.65 15.74
N GLU A 241 -13.25 -19.95 14.83
CA GLU A 241 -11.98 -20.61 15.09
C GLU A 241 -10.88 -20.13 14.12
N ARG A 242 -9.61 -20.39 14.44
CA ARG A 242 -8.50 -19.95 13.58
C ARG A 242 -8.46 -20.77 12.30
N VAL A 243 -8.49 -20.07 11.16
CA VAL A 243 -8.37 -20.67 9.83
C VAL A 243 -7.04 -20.32 9.18
N ILE A 244 -6.59 -21.16 8.25
CA ILE A 244 -5.41 -20.90 7.41
C ILE A 244 -5.92 -20.46 6.05
N LEU A 245 -5.56 -19.24 5.64
CA LEU A 245 -5.81 -18.75 4.30
C LEU A 245 -4.97 -19.53 3.29
N PRO A 246 -5.53 -19.91 2.12
CA PRO A 246 -4.79 -20.65 1.10
C PRO A 246 -3.68 -19.82 0.45
N GLN A 247 -3.85 -18.49 0.45
CA GLN A 247 -2.90 -17.54 -0.11
C GLN A 247 -2.99 -16.22 0.65
N VAL A 248 -1.92 -15.41 0.55
CA VAL A 248 -1.85 -14.07 1.10
C VAL A 248 -1.30 -13.10 0.05
N GLY A 249 -1.73 -11.85 0.13
CA GLY A 249 -1.21 -10.75 -0.65
C GLY A 249 0.26 -10.44 -0.37
N THR A 250 0.87 -9.68 -1.28
CA THR A 250 2.28 -9.22 -1.13
C THR A 250 2.43 -7.70 -1.15
N PHE A 251 1.31 -6.98 -1.36
CA PHE A 251 1.33 -5.52 -1.41
C PHE A 251 1.58 -4.93 -0.02
N ALA A 252 0.77 -5.31 0.96
CA ALA A 252 0.95 -4.99 2.38
C ALA A 252 1.70 -6.12 3.12
N ASP A 253 3.00 -6.25 2.87
CA ASP A 253 3.84 -7.36 3.34
C ASP A 253 3.91 -7.49 4.88
N GLY A 254 3.75 -6.38 5.62
CA GLY A 254 3.69 -6.38 7.08
C GLY A 254 2.45 -7.07 7.68
N VAL A 255 1.39 -7.23 6.90
CA VAL A 255 0.11 -7.88 7.31
C VAL A 255 -0.22 -9.13 6.50
N ALA A 256 0.67 -9.56 5.60
CA ALA A 256 0.54 -10.79 4.81
C ALA A 256 0.71 -12.06 5.68
N VAL A 257 -0.30 -12.37 6.50
CA VAL A 257 -0.27 -13.48 7.46
C VAL A 257 -1.43 -14.44 7.16
N ALA A 258 -1.10 -15.71 6.94
CA ALA A 258 -2.10 -16.70 6.54
C ALA A 258 -3.00 -17.18 7.69
N GLN A 259 -2.53 -17.09 8.93
CA GLN A 259 -3.29 -17.53 10.10
C GLN A 259 -3.00 -16.62 11.30
N ILE A 260 -4.07 -16.16 11.95
CA ILE A 260 -4.02 -15.36 13.17
C ILE A 260 -3.33 -16.11 14.33
N GLY A 261 -2.60 -15.40 15.19
CA GLY A 261 -1.97 -15.99 16.39
C GLY A 261 -2.99 -16.61 17.35
N ALA A 262 -2.61 -17.67 18.07
CA ALA A 262 -3.45 -18.33 19.06
C ALA A 262 -3.82 -17.39 20.22
N HIS A 263 -2.82 -16.80 20.87
CA HIS A 263 -3.01 -15.85 21.96
C HIS A 263 -3.70 -14.57 21.48
N CYS A 264 -3.40 -14.15 20.25
CA CYS A 264 -4.05 -13.00 19.62
C CYS A 264 -5.54 -13.27 19.43
N PHE A 265 -5.92 -14.39 18.81
CA PHE A 265 -7.31 -14.71 18.50
C PHE A 265 -8.15 -14.92 19.76
N GLU A 266 -7.58 -15.51 20.81
CA GLU A 266 -8.25 -15.64 22.12
C GLU A 266 -8.70 -14.29 22.68
N LEU A 267 -7.93 -13.22 22.47
CA LEU A 267 -8.33 -11.87 22.85
C LEU A 267 -9.28 -11.25 21.82
N CYS A 268 -8.95 -11.34 20.53
CA CYS A 268 -9.72 -10.69 19.47
C CYS A 268 -11.18 -11.16 19.44
N ARG A 269 -11.44 -12.46 19.58
CA ARG A 269 -12.81 -13.02 19.54
C ARG A 269 -13.76 -12.48 20.60
N HIS A 270 -13.22 -11.94 21.70
CA HIS A 270 -13.99 -11.38 22.81
C HIS A 270 -14.02 -9.85 22.80
N PHE A 271 -12.99 -9.19 22.27
CA PHE A 271 -12.74 -7.76 22.53
C PHE A 271 -12.59 -6.88 21.29
N VAL A 272 -12.50 -7.45 20.09
CA VAL A 272 -12.54 -6.70 18.83
C VAL A 272 -13.99 -6.60 18.38
N ASP A 273 -14.45 -5.38 18.11
CA ASP A 273 -15.86 -5.12 17.79
C ASP A 273 -16.19 -5.47 16.34
N GLU A 274 -15.25 -5.25 15.43
CA GLU A 274 -15.47 -5.43 13.99
C GLU A 274 -14.13 -5.62 13.23
N VAL A 275 -14.20 -6.19 12.03
CA VAL A 275 -13.08 -6.25 11.09
C VAL A 275 -13.54 -5.77 9.70
N VAL A 276 -12.86 -4.74 9.19
CA VAL A 276 -13.08 -4.18 7.86
C VAL A 276 -11.95 -4.63 6.93
N THR A 277 -12.27 -5.00 5.69
CA THR A 277 -11.27 -5.28 4.66
C THR A 277 -11.15 -4.13 3.67
N VAL A 278 -9.96 -3.89 3.13
CA VAL A 278 -9.73 -2.85 2.11
C VAL A 278 -8.97 -3.37 0.90
N SER A 279 -9.23 -2.76 -0.26
CA SER A 279 -8.52 -3.06 -1.51
C SER A 279 -7.16 -2.37 -1.56
N SER A 280 -6.31 -2.81 -2.50
CA SER A 280 -5.01 -2.16 -2.74
C SER A 280 -5.14 -0.71 -3.19
N ASP A 281 -6.22 -0.35 -3.90
CA ASP A 281 -6.46 1.02 -4.39
C ASP A 281 -6.89 1.93 -3.23
N GLU A 282 -7.78 1.45 -2.35
CA GLU A 282 -8.15 2.13 -1.10
C GLU A 282 -6.91 2.37 -0.22
N LEU A 283 -6.00 1.40 -0.19
CA LEU A 283 -4.75 1.49 0.55
C LEU A 283 -3.78 2.52 -0.04
N CYS A 284 -3.63 2.57 -1.37
CA CYS A 284 -2.80 3.58 -2.04
C CYS A 284 -3.32 5.00 -1.80
N ALA A 285 -4.64 5.19 -1.87
CA ALA A 285 -5.27 6.47 -1.54
C ALA A 285 -5.00 6.88 -0.09
N ALA A 286 -5.06 5.94 0.86
CA ALA A 286 -4.76 6.22 2.27
C ALA A 286 -3.29 6.62 2.52
N ILE A 287 -2.31 6.03 1.80
CA ILE A 287 -0.91 6.46 1.88
C ILE A 287 -0.80 7.92 1.44
N LYS A 288 -1.49 8.28 0.36
CA LYS A 288 -1.51 9.65 -0.15
C LYS A 288 -2.18 10.62 0.83
N ASP A 289 -3.30 10.24 1.44
CA ASP A 289 -3.96 11.06 2.48
C ASP A 289 -3.03 11.38 3.66
N ILE A 290 -2.27 10.38 4.13
CA ILE A 290 -1.30 10.58 5.22
C ILE A 290 -0.18 11.53 4.77
N TYR A 291 0.32 11.37 3.54
CA TYR A 291 1.30 12.30 2.97
C TYR A 291 0.73 13.72 2.86
N ASP A 292 -0.52 13.88 2.44
CA ASP A 292 -1.21 15.15 2.25
C ASP A 292 -1.45 15.88 3.59
N ASP A 293 -1.63 15.17 4.70
CA ASP A 293 -1.79 15.77 6.04
C ASP A 293 -0.47 15.95 6.81
N THR A 294 0.48 15.03 6.66
CA THR A 294 1.65 14.95 7.56
C THR A 294 3.00 15.06 6.86
N ARG A 295 3.03 15.03 5.52
CA ARG A 295 4.25 14.92 4.69
C ARG A 295 5.11 13.69 5.02
N SER A 296 4.50 12.67 5.61
CA SER A 296 5.15 11.42 5.97
C SER A 296 4.80 10.34 4.97
N ILE A 297 5.77 9.47 4.68
CA ILE A 297 5.61 8.36 3.74
C ILE A 297 5.49 7.08 4.58
N THR A 298 4.36 6.40 4.47
CA THR A 298 4.09 5.15 5.18
C THR A 298 4.33 3.96 4.27
N GLU A 299 4.58 2.79 4.86
CA GLU A 299 4.46 1.54 4.13
C GLU A 299 2.97 1.21 3.92
N PRO A 300 2.61 0.29 3.00
CA PRO A 300 1.20 -0.03 2.77
C PRO A 300 0.48 -0.50 4.04
N SER A 301 1.09 -1.36 4.87
CA SER A 301 0.53 -1.77 6.16
C SER A 301 0.34 -0.60 7.15
N GLY A 302 1.14 0.45 7.03
CA GLY A 302 1.05 1.67 7.84
C GLY A 302 -0.23 2.46 7.58
N ALA A 303 -0.65 2.54 6.32
CA ALA A 303 -1.84 3.28 5.90
C ALA A 303 -3.18 2.54 6.07
N LEU A 304 -3.13 1.24 6.43
CA LEU A 304 -4.29 0.37 6.43
C LEU A 304 -5.41 0.87 7.37
N ALA A 305 -5.05 1.39 8.55
CA ALA A 305 -6.03 1.94 9.48
C ALA A 305 -6.76 3.18 8.92
N VAL A 306 -6.07 4.03 8.16
CA VAL A 306 -6.68 5.20 7.49
C VAL A 306 -7.64 4.75 6.39
N ALA A 307 -7.27 3.75 5.58
CA ALA A 307 -8.17 3.17 4.59
C ALA A 307 -9.44 2.59 5.26
N GLY A 308 -9.27 1.91 6.40
CA GLY A 308 -10.38 1.40 7.20
C GLY A 308 -11.31 2.49 7.72
N ILE A 309 -10.77 3.62 8.21
CA ILE A 309 -11.57 4.79 8.61
C ILE A 309 -12.42 5.29 7.43
N LYS A 310 -11.81 5.49 6.26
CA LYS A 310 -12.53 5.98 5.07
C LYS A 310 -13.70 5.07 4.69
N LYS A 311 -13.45 3.76 4.67
CA LYS A 311 -14.48 2.75 4.34
C LYS A 311 -15.58 2.69 5.40
N TYR A 312 -15.22 2.78 6.68
CA TYR A 312 -16.16 2.84 7.80
C TYR A 312 -17.08 4.05 7.70
N VAL A 313 -16.52 5.24 7.49
CA VAL A 313 -17.29 6.49 7.35
C VAL A 313 -18.20 6.44 6.13
N ALA A 314 -17.71 5.95 4.99
CA ALA A 314 -18.51 5.83 3.77
C ALA A 314 -19.68 4.83 3.93
N ARG A 315 -19.46 3.72 4.63
CA ARG A 315 -20.48 2.70 4.87
C ARG A 315 -21.55 3.16 5.86
N ASP A 316 -21.14 3.75 6.98
CA ASP A 316 -22.03 4.03 8.11
C ASP A 316 -22.57 5.47 8.12
N GLY A 317 -22.01 6.37 7.30
CA GLY A 317 -22.44 7.77 7.22
C GLY A 317 -22.21 8.55 8.52
N VAL A 318 -21.27 8.11 9.37
CA VAL A 318 -21.01 8.74 10.66
C VAL A 318 -20.40 10.13 10.51
N GLN A 319 -20.77 11.04 11.41
CA GLN A 319 -20.25 12.41 11.45
C GLN A 319 -19.99 12.83 12.90
N GLY A 320 -19.04 13.74 13.10
CA GLY A 320 -18.69 14.29 14.41
C GLY A 320 -18.00 13.33 15.38
N GLN A 321 -17.61 12.13 14.92
CA GLN A 321 -16.88 11.16 15.74
C GLN A 321 -15.39 11.49 15.84
N THR A 322 -14.76 11.04 16.92
CA THR A 322 -13.30 11.02 17.08
C THR A 322 -12.76 9.62 16.76
N LEU A 323 -12.02 9.52 15.66
CA LEU A 323 -11.50 8.28 15.10
C LEU A 323 -9.97 8.27 15.14
N VAL A 324 -9.37 7.21 15.66
CA VAL A 324 -7.90 7.04 15.71
C VAL A 324 -7.48 5.99 14.69
N ALA A 325 -6.54 6.31 13.80
CA ALA A 325 -5.84 5.34 12.98
C ALA A 325 -4.43 5.10 13.51
N ILE A 326 -3.99 3.84 13.55
CA ILE A 326 -2.59 3.52 13.81
C ILE A 326 -1.79 3.58 12.51
N ASP A 327 -0.89 4.55 12.42
CA ASP A 327 0.15 4.59 11.39
C ASP A 327 1.28 3.65 11.81
N SER A 328 1.18 2.39 11.38
CA SER A 328 1.92 1.30 12.01
C SER A 328 3.39 1.14 11.57
N GLY A 329 3.79 1.76 10.47
CA GLY A 329 5.17 1.70 9.98
C GLY A 329 5.44 2.40 8.66
N ALA A 330 6.72 2.61 8.37
CA ALA A 330 7.21 3.37 7.21
C ALA A 330 8.39 2.71 6.48
N ASN A 331 8.62 1.40 6.64
CA ASN A 331 9.72 0.70 5.97
C ASN A 331 9.34 0.29 4.54
N VAL A 332 9.25 1.26 3.63
CA VAL A 332 8.92 1.05 2.22
C VAL A 332 10.14 1.18 1.31
N ASN A 333 10.22 0.38 0.24
CA ASN A 333 11.18 0.64 -0.84
C ASN A 333 10.69 1.85 -1.65
N PHE A 334 11.56 2.84 -1.86
CA PHE A 334 11.24 4.06 -2.61
C PHE A 334 10.66 3.78 -4.01
N ASP A 335 11.14 2.73 -4.70
CA ASP A 335 10.62 2.36 -6.02
C ASP A 335 9.14 1.97 -6.00
N ARG A 336 8.63 1.46 -4.86
CA ARG A 336 7.20 1.14 -4.71
C ARG A 336 6.32 2.38 -4.70
N LEU A 337 6.86 3.56 -4.42
CA LEU A 337 6.08 4.80 -4.41
C LEU A 337 5.55 5.15 -5.81
N ARG A 338 6.23 4.72 -6.87
CA ARG A 338 5.71 4.88 -8.24
C ARG A 338 4.37 4.16 -8.41
N HIS A 339 4.32 2.90 -7.97
CA HIS A 339 3.10 2.10 -8.04
C HIS A 339 1.99 2.67 -7.16
N VAL A 340 2.34 3.15 -5.96
CA VAL A 340 1.40 3.81 -5.04
C VAL A 340 0.83 5.07 -5.68
N ALA A 341 1.66 5.92 -6.28
CA ALA A 341 1.21 7.15 -6.93
C ALA A 341 0.26 6.86 -8.10
N GLU A 342 0.63 5.92 -8.99
CA GLU A 342 -0.21 5.53 -10.14
C GLU A 342 -1.57 4.95 -9.70
N ARG A 343 -1.61 4.14 -8.62
CA ARG A 343 -2.88 3.57 -8.11
C ARG A 343 -3.70 4.56 -7.29
N ALA A 344 -3.08 5.47 -6.55
CA ALA A 344 -3.78 6.44 -5.72
C ALA A 344 -4.61 7.42 -6.57
N GLU A 345 -4.08 7.88 -7.70
CA GLU A 345 -4.81 8.78 -8.63
C GLU A 345 -6.09 8.13 -9.17
N LEU A 346 -6.03 6.84 -9.47
CA LEU A 346 -7.16 6.05 -9.96
C LEU A 346 -8.17 5.75 -8.84
N GLY A 347 -7.69 5.34 -7.67
CA GLY A 347 -8.53 5.04 -6.51
C GLY A 347 -9.30 6.25 -5.95
N GLU A 348 -8.77 7.46 -6.11
CA GLU A 348 -9.46 8.71 -5.74
C GLU A 348 -10.45 9.22 -6.81
N GLN A 349 -10.63 8.49 -7.91
CA GLN A 349 -11.42 8.92 -9.08
C GLN A 349 -10.96 10.29 -9.62
N ARG A 350 -9.65 10.57 -9.50
CA ARG A 350 -9.02 11.81 -9.96
C ARG A 350 -8.47 11.74 -11.37
N GLU A 351 -8.50 10.56 -11.98
CA GLU A 351 -8.16 10.33 -13.38
C GLU A 351 -9.23 9.45 -14.02
N ALA A 352 -9.69 9.82 -15.21
CA ALA A 352 -10.50 9.00 -16.09
C ALA A 352 -9.62 8.46 -17.22
N ILE A 353 -9.58 7.14 -17.38
CA ILE A 353 -8.95 6.49 -18.53
C ILE A 353 -10.03 6.16 -19.54
N ILE A 354 -9.93 6.71 -20.74
CA ILE A 354 -10.94 6.54 -21.79
C ILE A 354 -10.32 6.11 -23.11
N ALA A 355 -11.06 5.32 -23.87
CA ALA A 355 -10.81 5.12 -25.29
C ALA A 355 -11.81 5.97 -26.10
N VAL A 356 -11.29 6.84 -26.95
CA VAL A 356 -12.11 7.72 -27.80
C VAL A 356 -11.85 7.44 -29.26
N THR A 357 -12.92 7.26 -30.03
CA THR A 357 -12.82 7.17 -31.49
C THR A 357 -13.01 8.55 -32.12
N ILE A 358 -12.10 8.95 -32.99
CA ILE A 358 -12.14 10.20 -33.75
C ILE A 358 -11.97 9.95 -35.25
N PRO A 359 -12.41 10.89 -36.12
CA PRO A 359 -12.14 10.79 -37.55
C PRO A 359 -10.65 10.84 -37.86
N GLU A 360 -10.18 9.95 -38.73
CA GLU A 360 -8.77 9.85 -39.13
C GLU A 360 -8.43 10.90 -40.21
N GLN A 361 -8.35 12.17 -39.80
CA GLN A 361 -8.10 13.31 -40.69
C GLN A 361 -7.34 14.45 -39.98
N PRO A 362 -6.62 15.31 -40.73
CA PRO A 362 -5.87 16.42 -40.16
C PRO A 362 -6.71 17.36 -39.28
N GLY A 363 -6.25 17.55 -38.03
CA GLY A 363 -6.87 18.44 -37.06
C GLY A 363 -7.90 17.80 -36.11
N SER A 364 -8.23 16.52 -36.26
CA SER A 364 -9.14 15.82 -35.33
C SER A 364 -8.63 15.80 -33.88
N PHE A 365 -7.31 15.69 -33.69
CA PHE A 365 -6.67 15.64 -32.36
C PHE A 365 -6.85 16.97 -31.63
N ARG A 366 -6.65 18.07 -32.36
CA ARG A 366 -6.88 19.43 -31.88
C ARG A 366 -8.35 19.63 -31.49
N ALA A 367 -9.28 19.21 -32.36
CA ALA A 367 -10.71 19.34 -32.09
C ALA A 367 -11.11 18.56 -30.83
N PHE A 368 -10.59 17.34 -30.67
CA PHE A 368 -10.83 16.54 -29.47
C PHE A 368 -10.20 17.17 -28.20
N CYS A 369 -8.97 17.69 -28.27
CA CYS A 369 -8.36 18.42 -27.15
C CYS A 369 -9.17 19.67 -26.76
N GLN A 370 -9.78 20.37 -27.74
CA GLN A 370 -10.67 21.49 -27.48
C GLN A 370 -11.99 21.04 -26.82
N ALA A 371 -12.52 19.88 -27.22
CA ALA A 371 -13.73 19.28 -26.63
C ALA A 371 -13.57 18.89 -25.15
N LEU A 372 -12.34 18.56 -24.71
CA LEU A 372 -12.00 18.31 -23.31
C LEU A 372 -12.02 19.59 -22.44
N GLY A 373 -12.00 20.77 -23.06
CA GLY A 373 -12.09 22.06 -22.41
C GLY A 373 -10.83 22.40 -21.60
N LYS A 374 -11.00 22.72 -20.31
CA LYS A 374 -9.90 23.10 -19.42
C LYS A 374 -9.29 21.92 -18.65
N ARG A 375 -9.78 20.70 -18.88
CA ARG A 375 -9.29 19.51 -18.17
C ARG A 375 -7.84 19.23 -18.56
N GLN A 376 -7.05 18.83 -17.57
CA GLN A 376 -5.67 18.44 -17.80
C GLN A 376 -5.63 17.04 -18.39
N ILE A 377 -4.88 16.89 -19.47
CA ILE A 377 -4.63 15.59 -20.09
C ILE A 377 -3.39 15.00 -19.40
N THR A 378 -3.53 13.81 -18.83
CA THR A 378 -2.44 13.07 -18.18
C THR A 378 -1.77 12.12 -19.17
N GLU A 379 -2.55 11.54 -20.09
CA GLU A 379 -2.07 10.64 -21.13
C GLU A 379 -2.79 10.90 -22.45
N PHE A 380 -2.05 10.81 -23.56
CA PHE A 380 -2.61 10.87 -24.91
C PHE A 380 -1.77 10.00 -25.84
N ASN A 381 -2.27 8.80 -26.13
CA ASN A 381 -1.55 7.80 -26.90
C ASN A 381 -2.35 7.34 -28.12
N TYR A 382 -1.68 7.22 -29.25
CA TYR A 382 -2.25 6.89 -30.54
C TYR A 382 -1.22 6.27 -31.49
N ARG A 383 -1.70 5.35 -32.33
CA ARG A 383 -1.00 4.86 -33.53
C ARG A 383 -1.96 4.73 -34.68
N TYR A 384 -1.51 5.16 -35.85
CA TYR A 384 -2.24 5.00 -37.09
C TYR A 384 -2.44 3.52 -37.44
N TYR A 385 -3.64 3.21 -37.93
CA TYR A 385 -3.96 1.90 -38.48
C TYR A 385 -4.79 2.05 -39.77
N PRO A 386 -4.29 1.55 -40.92
CA PRO A 386 -4.96 1.73 -42.20
C PRO A 386 -6.41 1.22 -42.23
N GLY A 387 -7.31 2.01 -42.80
CA GLY A 387 -8.71 1.64 -43.01
C GLY A 387 -9.55 1.50 -41.74
N LYS A 388 -9.05 1.95 -40.58
CA LYS A 388 -9.80 2.04 -39.33
C LYS A 388 -9.88 3.49 -38.86
N GLU A 389 -10.89 3.77 -38.05
CA GLU A 389 -11.00 5.04 -37.34
C GLU A 389 -9.87 5.19 -36.31
N ALA A 390 -9.44 6.43 -36.08
CA ALA A 390 -8.45 6.73 -35.06
C ALA A 390 -9.02 6.42 -33.68
N ARG A 391 -8.31 5.59 -32.91
CA ARG A 391 -8.64 5.28 -31.51
C ARG A 391 -7.57 5.85 -30.61
N LEU A 392 -7.95 6.81 -29.79
CA LEU A 392 -7.11 7.45 -28.80
C LEU A 392 -7.25 6.75 -27.47
N PHE A 393 -6.12 6.47 -26.81
CA PHE A 393 -6.08 6.13 -25.40
C PHE A 393 -5.73 7.39 -24.61
N VAL A 394 -6.64 7.85 -23.76
CA VAL A 394 -6.55 9.17 -23.13
C VAL A 394 -6.76 9.06 -21.64
N GLY A 395 -5.85 9.65 -20.88
CA GLY A 395 -6.00 9.93 -19.44
C GLY A 395 -6.40 11.39 -19.27
N VAL A 396 -7.46 11.65 -18.51
CA VAL A 396 -7.95 13.00 -18.23
C VAL A 396 -8.15 13.17 -16.75
N GLN A 397 -7.60 14.24 -16.18
CA GLN A 397 -7.78 14.56 -14.77
C GLN A 397 -9.25 14.95 -14.49
N THR A 398 -9.82 14.37 -13.44
CA THR A 398 -11.20 14.57 -12.97
C THR A 398 -11.22 14.90 -11.48
N HIS A 399 -12.38 15.28 -10.96
CA HIS A 399 -12.57 15.47 -9.52
C HIS A 399 -13.96 15.01 -9.08
N PRO A 400 -14.09 14.06 -8.12
CA PRO A 400 -15.36 13.42 -7.81
C PRO A 400 -16.48 14.39 -7.39
N LEU A 401 -16.14 15.53 -6.76
CA LEU A 401 -17.13 16.52 -6.28
C LEU A 401 -17.37 17.71 -7.23
N HIS A 402 -16.43 18.02 -8.11
CA HIS A 402 -16.43 19.31 -8.85
C HIS A 402 -16.37 19.13 -10.36
N ASP A 403 -15.83 18.00 -10.81
CA ASP A 403 -15.74 17.62 -12.23
C ASP A 403 -15.77 16.09 -12.34
N PRO A 404 -16.92 15.47 -12.02
CA PRO A 404 -17.03 14.02 -11.96
C PRO A 404 -16.80 13.39 -13.34
N ARG A 405 -16.24 12.18 -13.33
CA ARG A 405 -15.96 11.38 -14.53
C ARG A 405 -17.19 11.24 -15.42
N GLU A 406 -18.37 11.05 -14.83
CA GLU A 406 -19.63 10.88 -15.56
C GLU A 406 -19.98 12.13 -16.38
N GLN A 407 -19.67 13.33 -15.86
CA GLN A 407 -19.90 14.60 -16.57
C GLN A 407 -18.95 14.75 -17.76
N LEU A 408 -17.67 14.35 -17.63
CA LEU A 408 -16.73 14.29 -18.74
C LEU A 408 -17.25 13.37 -19.85
N LEU A 409 -17.64 12.14 -19.49
CA LEU A 409 -18.13 11.15 -20.44
C LEU A 409 -19.42 11.61 -21.15
N ALA A 410 -20.37 12.19 -20.41
CA ALA A 410 -21.61 12.72 -20.97
C ALA A 410 -21.33 13.86 -21.97
N SER A 411 -20.48 14.82 -21.58
CA SER A 411 -20.13 15.97 -22.42
C SER A 411 -19.46 15.56 -23.74
N LEU A 412 -18.59 14.54 -23.72
CA LEU A 412 -17.97 14.03 -24.94
C LEU A 412 -18.99 13.32 -25.85
N ARG A 413 -19.90 12.53 -25.28
CA ARG A 413 -20.96 11.85 -26.03
C ARG A 413 -21.93 12.83 -26.68
N GLU A 414 -22.31 13.89 -25.97
CA GLU A 414 -23.15 14.98 -26.51
C GLU A 414 -22.50 15.71 -27.69
N GLN A 415 -21.17 15.82 -27.68
CA GLN A 415 -20.38 16.37 -28.79
C GLN A 415 -20.19 15.38 -29.96
N GLY A 416 -20.74 14.17 -29.87
CA GLY A 416 -20.73 13.16 -30.94
C GLY A 416 -19.54 12.20 -30.91
N TYR A 417 -18.73 12.20 -29.85
CA TYR A 417 -17.62 11.26 -29.72
C TYR A 417 -18.10 9.88 -29.23
N SER A 418 -17.57 8.82 -29.83
CA SER A 418 -17.70 7.46 -29.30
C SER A 418 -16.65 7.26 -28.21
N VAL A 419 -17.11 7.11 -26.96
CA VAL A 419 -16.24 7.05 -25.77
C VAL A 419 -16.55 5.81 -24.94
N LEU A 420 -15.51 5.00 -24.72
CA LEU A 420 -15.51 3.87 -23.80
C LEU A 420 -14.73 4.24 -22.53
N ASP A 421 -15.37 4.10 -21.38
CA ASP A 421 -14.72 4.27 -20.08
C ASP A 421 -13.93 3.00 -19.73
N LEU A 422 -12.62 3.18 -19.49
CA LEU A 422 -11.67 2.13 -19.16
C LEU A 422 -11.07 2.34 -17.75
N THR A 423 -11.58 3.31 -16.98
CA THR A 423 -11.03 3.68 -15.66
C THR A 423 -11.00 2.48 -14.70
N ASP A 424 -12.04 1.65 -14.71
CA ASP A 424 -12.14 0.46 -13.87
C ASP A 424 -11.61 -0.83 -14.53
N ASN A 425 -10.96 -0.72 -15.70
CA ASN A 425 -10.44 -1.86 -16.45
C ASN A 425 -8.97 -2.16 -16.06
N GLU A 426 -8.72 -3.26 -15.35
CA GLU A 426 -7.38 -3.66 -14.90
C GLU A 426 -6.38 -3.84 -16.06
N LEU A 427 -6.82 -4.41 -17.19
CA LEU A 427 -5.95 -4.57 -18.37
C LEU A 427 -5.53 -3.20 -18.93
N ALA A 428 -6.45 -2.23 -18.94
CA ALA A 428 -6.15 -0.87 -19.36
C ALA A 428 -5.17 -0.18 -18.43
N LYS A 429 -5.45 -0.22 -17.11
CA LYS A 429 -4.66 0.39 -16.05
C LYS A 429 -3.24 -0.17 -15.93
N LEU A 430 -3.07 -1.49 -16.02
CA LEU A 430 -1.80 -2.14 -15.72
C LEU A 430 -0.94 -2.39 -16.95
N HIS A 431 -1.54 -2.54 -18.13
CA HIS A 431 -0.82 -2.97 -19.33
C HIS A 431 -1.03 -2.05 -20.52
N VAL A 432 -2.28 -1.83 -20.96
CA VAL A 432 -2.54 -1.13 -22.24
C VAL A 432 -1.98 0.28 -22.23
N ARG A 433 -2.08 1.00 -21.11
CA ARG A 433 -1.50 2.35 -20.97
C ARG A 433 0.01 2.44 -21.23
N HIS A 434 0.71 1.30 -21.16
CA HIS A 434 2.15 1.19 -21.43
C HIS A 434 2.47 0.53 -22.78
N THR A 435 1.47 0.04 -23.51
CA THR A 435 1.66 -0.71 -24.75
C THR A 435 0.93 -0.11 -25.94
N VAL A 436 0.10 0.93 -25.75
CA VAL A 436 -0.45 1.72 -26.86
C VAL A 436 0.70 2.34 -27.65
N GLY A 437 0.86 1.89 -28.89
CA GLY A 437 1.99 2.25 -29.73
C GLY A 437 2.03 1.36 -30.97
N GLY A 438 2.30 0.06 -30.82
CA GLY A 438 2.32 -0.88 -31.97
C GLY A 438 3.28 -0.49 -33.12
N HIS A 439 3.31 -1.30 -34.16
CA HIS A 439 4.16 -1.08 -35.33
C HIS A 439 3.53 -0.14 -36.36
N ALA A 440 4.39 0.49 -37.16
CA ALA A 440 4.01 1.25 -38.34
C ALA A 440 3.23 0.39 -39.32
N ALA A 441 2.39 1.02 -40.13
CA ALA A 441 1.83 0.35 -41.29
C ALA A 441 2.98 -0.03 -42.24
N PRO A 442 2.94 -1.22 -42.89
CA PRO A 442 3.98 -1.60 -43.84
C PRO A 442 4.16 -0.55 -44.94
N GLY A 443 5.39 -0.05 -45.10
CA GLY A 443 5.71 0.98 -46.09
C GLY A 443 5.38 2.41 -45.66
N ALA A 444 5.07 2.66 -44.39
CA ALA A 444 4.96 4.01 -43.86
C ALA A 444 6.30 4.76 -44.00
N ASP A 445 6.25 5.95 -44.59
CA ASP A 445 7.38 6.89 -44.63
C ASP A 445 7.08 8.03 -43.65
N GLU A 446 7.48 7.81 -42.40
CA GLU A 446 7.21 8.72 -41.30
C GLU A 446 8.48 9.31 -40.70
N ARG A 447 8.42 10.58 -40.32
CA ARG A 447 9.46 11.29 -39.58
C ARG A 447 9.15 11.25 -38.10
N VAL A 448 10.04 10.64 -37.33
CA VAL A 448 9.83 10.36 -35.92
C VAL A 448 10.59 11.40 -35.12
N LEU A 449 9.86 12.12 -34.28
CA LEU A 449 10.34 13.28 -33.58
C LEU A 449 10.03 13.15 -32.09
N ARG A 450 11.01 13.47 -31.26
CA ARG A 450 10.82 13.68 -29.83
C ARG A 450 10.83 15.17 -29.55
N PHE A 451 9.87 15.66 -28.77
CA PHE A 451 9.74 17.06 -28.38
C PHE A 451 9.77 17.22 -26.86
N GLU A 452 10.36 18.31 -26.41
CA GLU A 452 10.35 18.75 -25.01
C GLU A 452 9.89 20.21 -24.91
N PHE A 453 8.93 20.46 -24.02
CA PHE A 453 8.43 21.79 -23.72
C PHE A 453 7.96 21.92 -22.27
N PRO A 454 7.95 23.14 -21.69
CA PRO A 454 7.48 23.34 -20.32
C PRO A 454 6.03 22.89 -20.15
N GLU A 455 5.77 22.06 -19.14
CA GLU A 455 4.43 21.58 -18.83
C GLU A 455 3.60 22.68 -18.15
N ARG A 456 2.39 22.91 -18.65
CA ARG A 456 1.43 23.91 -18.15
C ARG A 456 0.02 23.56 -18.63
N PRO A 457 -1.05 24.00 -17.95
CA PRO A 457 -2.41 23.77 -18.43
C PRO A 457 -2.59 24.16 -19.90
N GLY A 458 -3.03 23.21 -20.73
CA GLY A 458 -3.20 23.38 -22.18
C GLY A 458 -1.91 23.27 -23.01
N ALA A 459 -0.78 22.82 -22.44
CA ALA A 459 0.48 22.69 -23.17
C ALA A 459 0.36 21.76 -24.38
N LEU A 460 -0.30 20.61 -24.25
CA LEU A 460 -0.56 19.69 -25.36
C LEU A 460 -1.41 20.34 -26.47
N LEU A 461 -2.46 21.08 -26.12
CA LEU A 461 -3.26 21.80 -27.11
C LEU A 461 -2.41 22.86 -27.83
N GLY A 462 -1.62 23.64 -27.08
CA GLY A 462 -0.70 24.61 -27.66
C GLY A 462 0.38 23.98 -28.55
N PHE A 463 0.83 22.76 -28.23
CA PHE A 463 1.71 21.98 -29.11
C PHE A 463 1.01 21.64 -30.44
N LEU A 464 -0.19 21.07 -30.38
CA LEU A 464 -0.98 20.72 -31.57
C LEU A 464 -1.35 21.95 -32.41
N GLU A 465 -1.56 23.11 -31.77
CA GLU A 465 -1.82 24.37 -32.47
C GLU A 465 -0.62 24.88 -33.27
N ARG A 466 0.61 24.75 -32.71
CA ARG A 466 1.84 25.12 -33.42
C ARG A 466 2.22 24.13 -34.50
N LEU A 467 2.00 22.83 -34.27
CA LEU A 467 2.21 21.80 -35.29
C LEU A 467 1.26 22.00 -36.50
N GLY A 468 0.06 22.52 -36.24
CA GLY A 468 -0.90 22.89 -37.28
C GLY A 468 -1.61 21.67 -37.88
N LYS A 469 -2.03 21.79 -39.15
CA LYS A 469 -2.74 20.75 -39.91
C LYS A 469 -1.98 20.29 -41.15
N ARG A 470 -0.71 20.68 -41.26
CA ARG A 470 0.08 20.54 -42.49
C ARG A 470 0.44 19.08 -42.77
N TRP A 471 0.72 18.31 -41.73
CA TRP A 471 1.11 16.91 -41.82
C TRP A 471 0.18 16.01 -41.03
N ASN A 472 0.07 14.77 -41.48
CA ASN A 472 -0.69 13.74 -40.77
C ASN A 472 0.17 13.20 -39.61
N ILE A 473 -0.45 12.96 -38.45
CA ILE A 473 0.23 12.37 -37.30
C ILE A 473 -0.04 10.87 -37.33
N SER A 474 1.01 10.06 -37.51
CA SER A 474 0.92 8.60 -37.59
C SER A 474 1.27 7.89 -36.27
N LEU A 475 1.92 8.59 -35.34
CA LEU A 475 2.17 8.16 -33.97
C LEU A 475 2.06 9.38 -33.06
N PHE A 476 1.44 9.20 -31.89
CA PHE A 476 1.45 10.22 -30.86
C PHE A 476 1.49 9.58 -29.48
N HIS A 477 2.47 9.94 -28.67
CA HIS A 477 2.61 9.47 -27.31
C HIS A 477 2.97 10.64 -26.41
N TYR A 478 2.08 10.95 -25.47
CA TYR A 478 2.22 12.01 -24.49
C TYR A 478 1.83 11.46 -23.12
N ARG A 479 2.68 11.70 -22.13
CA ARG A 479 2.46 11.26 -20.75
C ARG A 479 3.01 12.30 -19.78
N ASN A 480 2.14 12.80 -18.92
CA ASN A 480 2.43 13.84 -17.94
C ASN A 480 2.42 13.23 -16.53
N HIS A 481 3.61 13.06 -15.94
CA HIS A 481 3.82 12.51 -14.59
C HIS A 481 4.24 13.57 -13.57
N GLY A 482 3.83 14.82 -13.74
CA GLY A 482 4.33 15.91 -12.90
C GLY A 482 5.83 16.19 -13.10
N ALA A 483 6.38 15.79 -14.24
CA ALA A 483 7.71 16.22 -14.66
C ALA A 483 7.66 17.70 -15.07
N ALA A 484 8.76 18.43 -14.84
CA ALA A 484 8.86 19.85 -15.21
C ALA A 484 8.74 20.08 -16.73
N GLU A 485 9.10 19.08 -17.53
CA GLU A 485 9.03 19.09 -18.98
C GLU A 485 8.05 18.04 -19.49
N ALA A 486 7.14 18.50 -20.34
CA ALA A 486 6.27 17.68 -21.15
C ALA A 486 7.10 16.99 -22.24
N ARG A 487 6.88 15.70 -22.43
CA ARG A 487 7.53 14.93 -23.49
C ARG A 487 6.48 14.42 -24.46
N VAL A 488 6.63 14.79 -25.72
CA VAL A 488 5.85 14.24 -26.82
C VAL A 488 6.77 13.43 -27.70
N PHE A 489 6.37 12.20 -27.99
CA PHE A 489 6.98 11.38 -29.02
C PHE A 489 5.94 11.24 -30.14
N ALA A 490 6.24 11.76 -31.32
CA ALA A 490 5.29 11.81 -32.44
C ALA A 490 5.95 11.36 -33.73
N ALA A 491 5.18 10.76 -34.62
CA ALA A 491 5.59 10.50 -35.99
C ALA A 491 4.67 11.24 -36.96
N LEU A 492 5.26 11.83 -37.99
CA LEU A 492 4.59 12.65 -38.98
C LEU A 492 4.79 12.05 -40.37
N GLU A 493 3.70 11.90 -41.13
CA GLU A 493 3.79 11.59 -42.56
C GLU A 493 4.03 12.89 -43.33
N VAL A 494 5.28 13.09 -43.76
CA VAL A 494 5.72 14.30 -44.47
C VAL A 494 5.94 13.95 -45.95
N PRO A 495 5.19 14.56 -46.88
CA PRO A 495 5.38 14.36 -48.30
C PRO A 495 6.83 14.63 -48.73
N GLY A 496 7.34 13.85 -49.68
CA GLY A 496 8.75 13.90 -50.10
C GLY A 496 9.21 15.28 -50.57
N ASP A 497 8.32 16.07 -51.17
CA ASP A 497 8.53 17.44 -51.63
C ASP A 497 8.55 18.47 -50.49
N GLU A 498 8.03 18.14 -49.32
CA GLU A 498 8.01 19.00 -48.13
C GLU A 498 9.14 18.70 -47.13
N LEU A 499 9.86 17.59 -47.29
CA LEU A 499 10.92 17.16 -46.38
C LEU A 499 11.99 18.23 -46.15
N ALA A 500 12.37 18.97 -47.20
CA ALA A 500 13.38 20.02 -47.09
C ALA A 500 12.93 21.20 -46.20
N GLY A 501 11.63 21.42 -46.06
CA GLY A 501 11.04 22.49 -45.25
C GLY A 501 10.73 22.08 -43.81
N LEU A 502 10.81 20.79 -43.48
CA LEU A 502 10.46 20.27 -42.15
C LEU A 502 11.28 20.92 -41.03
N PRO A 503 12.62 21.04 -41.09
CA PRO A 503 13.39 21.64 -40.00
C PRO A 503 12.98 23.08 -39.69
N LEU A 504 12.76 23.89 -40.72
CA LEU A 504 12.37 25.30 -40.56
C LEU A 504 11.00 25.43 -39.87
N ALA A 505 10.04 24.60 -40.23
CA ALA A 505 8.74 24.57 -39.59
C ALA A 505 8.79 24.08 -38.13
N LEU A 506 9.67 23.13 -37.81
CA LEU A 506 9.89 22.68 -36.43
C LEU A 506 10.57 23.77 -35.57
N ASP A 507 11.53 24.49 -36.14
CA ASP A 507 12.19 25.63 -35.49
C ASP A 507 11.19 26.76 -35.18
N GLU A 508 10.25 27.05 -36.11
CA GLU A 508 9.17 28.02 -35.91
C GLU A 508 8.21 27.64 -34.76
N MET A 509 8.06 26.34 -34.46
CA MET A 509 7.29 25.91 -33.28
C MET A 509 7.94 26.35 -31.96
N GLY A 510 9.25 26.61 -31.95
CA GLY A 510 9.98 27.12 -30.78
C GLY A 510 10.07 26.12 -29.62
N TYR A 511 9.97 24.82 -29.90
CA TYR A 511 10.18 23.74 -28.93
C TYR A 511 11.49 23.01 -29.21
N ARG A 512 12.08 22.43 -28.17
CA ARG A 512 13.23 21.55 -28.37
C ARG A 512 12.76 20.26 -29.01
N TYR A 513 13.45 19.80 -30.04
CA TYR A 513 13.14 18.56 -30.71
C TYR A 513 14.39 17.77 -31.10
N TRP A 514 14.21 16.47 -31.32
CA TRP A 514 15.21 15.54 -31.83
C TRP A 514 14.60 14.68 -32.91
N ASP A 515 15.36 14.45 -33.99
CA ASP A 515 15.03 13.46 -34.99
C ASP A 515 15.44 12.08 -34.49
N GLU A 516 14.44 11.21 -34.30
CA GLU A 516 14.56 9.85 -33.82
C GLU A 516 14.19 8.83 -34.92
N THR A 517 14.06 9.27 -36.18
CA THR A 517 13.62 8.44 -37.33
C THR A 517 14.54 7.22 -37.51
N ASP A 518 15.84 7.40 -37.32
CA ASP A 518 16.83 6.34 -37.42
C ASP A 518 17.14 5.64 -36.08
N ASN A 519 16.43 5.97 -35.01
CA ASN A 519 16.69 5.42 -33.69
C ASN A 519 16.46 3.89 -33.69
N PRO A 520 17.45 3.08 -33.27
CA PRO A 520 17.32 1.62 -33.24
C PRO A 520 16.15 1.12 -32.39
N ALA A 521 15.84 1.79 -31.27
CA ALA A 521 14.71 1.41 -30.42
C ALA A 521 13.38 1.60 -31.14
N TYR A 522 13.23 2.71 -31.89
CA TYR A 522 12.05 2.93 -32.71
C TYR A 522 11.91 1.84 -33.77
N LYS A 523 12.95 1.62 -34.59
CA LYS A 523 12.92 0.64 -35.69
C LYS A 523 12.62 -0.79 -35.24
N LEU A 524 13.05 -1.19 -34.04
CA LEU A 524 12.83 -2.55 -33.53
C LEU A 524 11.42 -2.78 -33.00
N PHE A 525 10.78 -1.78 -32.39
CA PHE A 525 9.55 -1.97 -31.61
C PHE A 525 8.32 -1.22 -32.12
N LEU A 526 8.51 -0.17 -32.93
CA LEU A 526 7.45 0.74 -33.36
C LEU A 526 7.48 1.06 -34.86
N GLY A 527 8.65 1.04 -35.48
CA GLY A 527 8.84 1.36 -36.90
C GLY A 527 8.44 0.27 -37.87
#